data_AF-A0A4Q4D744-F1
#
_entry.id   AF-A0A4Q4D744-F1
#
_cell.length_a   1.000
_cell.length_b   1.000
_cell.length_c   1.000
_cell.angle_alpha   90.00
_cell.angle_beta   90.00
_cell.angle_gamma   90.00
#
_symmetry.space_group_name_H-M   'P 1'
#
loop_
_entity.id
_entity.type
_entity.pdbx_description
1 polymer ?
#
loop_
_entity_poly.entity_id
_entity_poly.type
_entity_poly.pdbx_seq_one_letter_code
_entity_poly.pdbx_strand_id
1 'polypeptide(L)'
;MRPSRRRRAPRPRPARRPRRRTTTRRRRPTTPATSPAPADPAMSPAPLVAGDRVALLATAGPIVAANLERAQDLLVSWGLVPVTCPSATARHPRAPYLAGGDEQRARDLEDAWCDPSVRAIFCL
;
A
#
# COMPACT_ATOMS: atom_id res chain seq x y z
N MET A 1 30.23 -54.16 20.31
CA MET A 1 31.21 -53.20 20.89
C MET A 1 30.77 -51.79 20.53
N ARG A 2 30.13 -51.04 21.45
CA ARG A 2 29.62 -49.67 21.21
C ARG A 2 30.58 -48.65 21.86
N PRO A 3 31.15 -47.67 21.15
CA PRO A 3 32.07 -46.72 21.77
C PRO A 3 31.32 -45.70 22.63
N SER A 4 31.94 -45.36 23.75
CA SER A 4 31.40 -44.56 24.85
C SER A 4 31.19 -43.09 24.46
N ARG A 5 29.99 -42.57 24.73
CA ARG A 5 29.69 -41.14 24.65
C ARG A 5 30.41 -40.41 25.79
N ARG A 6 31.55 -39.78 25.50
CA ARG A 6 32.17 -38.79 26.40
C ARG A 6 31.21 -37.61 26.57
N ARG A 7 30.62 -37.45 27.76
CA ARG A 7 29.83 -36.27 28.14
C ARG A 7 30.75 -35.03 28.14
N ARG A 8 30.51 -34.09 27.23
CA ARG A 8 31.13 -32.76 27.25
C ARG A 8 30.54 -31.94 28.40
N ALA A 9 31.40 -31.32 29.20
CA ALA A 9 31.02 -30.35 30.22
C ALA A 9 30.38 -29.08 29.58
N PRO A 10 29.41 -28.42 30.25
CA PRO A 10 28.77 -27.22 29.74
C PRO A 10 29.73 -26.02 29.79
N ARG A 11 29.76 -25.24 28.71
CA ARG A 11 30.55 -24.00 28.61
C ARG A 11 29.96 -22.90 29.50
N PRO A 12 30.79 -22.05 30.13
CA PRO A 12 30.29 -20.94 30.93
C PRO A 12 29.59 -19.89 30.05
N ARG A 13 28.49 -19.32 30.57
CA ARG A 13 27.72 -18.27 29.89
C ARG A 13 28.54 -16.96 29.84
N PRO A 14 28.58 -16.26 28.69
CA PRO A 14 29.27 -14.98 28.62
C PRO A 14 28.52 -13.92 29.45
N ALA A 15 29.29 -13.07 30.13
CA ALA A 15 28.79 -11.98 30.96
C ALA A 15 27.94 -10.99 30.14
N ARG A 16 26.79 -10.58 30.71
CA ARG A 16 25.91 -9.56 30.13
C ARG A 16 26.64 -8.23 30.02
N ARG A 17 26.85 -7.74 28.79
CA ARG A 17 27.32 -6.37 28.55
C ARG A 17 26.32 -5.35 29.13
N PRO A 18 26.78 -4.28 29.79
CA PRO A 18 25.89 -3.23 30.29
C PRO A 18 25.23 -2.51 29.11
N ARG A 19 23.90 -2.31 29.23
CA ARG A 19 23.11 -1.56 28.24
C ARG A 19 23.60 -0.11 28.22
N ARG A 20 24.13 0.33 27.06
CA ARG A 20 24.45 1.73 26.81
C ARG A 20 23.16 2.54 26.96
N ARG A 21 23.14 3.45 27.94
CA ARG A 21 22.07 4.44 28.12
C ARG A 21 21.99 5.27 26.83
N THR A 22 20.86 5.18 26.15
CA THR A 22 20.53 5.98 24.97
C THR A 22 20.62 7.46 25.31
N THR A 23 21.64 8.11 24.76
CA THR A 23 21.78 9.57 24.76
C THR A 23 20.54 10.18 24.09
N THR A 24 19.91 11.10 24.80
CA THR A 24 18.82 12.00 24.42
C THR A 24 18.73 12.26 22.91
N ARG A 25 17.67 11.78 22.28
CA ARG A 25 17.28 12.16 20.91
C ARG A 25 17.07 13.67 20.89
N ARG A 26 18.07 14.42 20.40
CA ARG A 26 17.95 15.86 20.11
C ARG A 26 16.71 16.04 19.25
N ARG A 27 15.72 16.79 19.76
CA ARG A 27 14.55 17.19 18.98
C ARG A 27 15.05 17.94 17.76
N ARG A 28 14.74 17.42 16.57
CA ARG A 28 14.95 18.11 15.29
C ARG A 28 14.13 19.40 15.35
N PRO A 29 14.68 20.58 15.07
CA PRO A 29 13.87 21.79 14.95
C PRO A 29 12.85 21.54 13.83
N THR A 30 11.57 21.67 14.15
CA THR A 30 10.48 21.67 13.18
C THR A 30 10.57 22.97 12.42
N THR A 31 11.12 22.93 11.20
CA THR A 31 10.84 23.97 10.20
C THR A 31 9.32 24.06 10.07
N PRO A 32 8.71 25.26 10.13
CA PRO A 32 7.30 25.38 9.76
C PRO A 32 7.17 24.87 8.33
N ALA A 33 6.27 23.92 8.11
CA ALA A 33 5.94 23.47 6.77
C ALA A 33 5.51 24.71 5.98
N THR A 34 6.33 25.13 5.02
CA THR A 34 5.95 26.12 4.03
C THR A 34 4.68 25.60 3.38
N SER A 35 3.57 26.32 3.55
CA SER A 35 2.32 26.00 2.86
C SER A 35 2.63 25.91 1.37
N PRO A 36 2.20 24.86 0.64
CA PRO A 36 2.46 24.78 -0.79
C PRO A 36 1.93 26.04 -1.45
N ALA A 37 2.71 26.58 -2.39
CA ALA A 37 2.25 27.66 -3.26
C ALA A 37 0.91 27.27 -3.88
N PRO A 38 -0.02 28.22 -4.11
CA PRO A 38 -1.29 27.90 -4.74
C PRO A 38 -1.03 27.18 -6.07
N ALA A 39 -1.62 26.00 -6.23
CA ALA A 39 -1.52 25.24 -7.46
C ALA A 39 -2.06 26.09 -8.61
N ASP A 40 -1.38 26.05 -9.75
CA ASP A 40 -1.88 26.70 -10.96
C ASP A 40 -3.26 26.08 -11.29
N PRO A 41 -4.36 26.86 -11.34
CA PRO A 41 -5.70 26.31 -11.56
C PRO A 41 -5.79 25.52 -12.88
N ALA A 42 -4.91 25.79 -13.85
CA ALA A 42 -4.78 25.02 -15.09
C ALA A 42 -4.20 23.60 -14.91
N MET A 43 -3.56 23.30 -13.78
CA MET A 43 -2.94 21.99 -13.48
C MET A 43 -3.72 21.15 -12.47
N SER A 44 -4.90 21.60 -12.02
CA SER A 44 -5.72 20.84 -11.08
C SER A 44 -6.69 19.93 -11.82
N PRO A 45 -6.90 18.67 -11.38
CA PRO A 45 -7.92 17.82 -11.97
C PRO A 45 -9.30 18.45 -11.78
N ALA A 46 -10.15 18.35 -12.80
CA ALA A 46 -11.52 18.81 -12.74
C ALA A 46 -12.29 18.05 -11.64
N PRO A 47 -13.26 18.70 -10.95
CA PRO A 47 -14.16 18.00 -10.04
C PRO A 47 -14.93 16.88 -10.76
N LEU A 48 -15.18 15.78 -10.05
CA LEU A 48 -16.02 14.69 -10.56
C LEU A 48 -17.48 15.12 -10.67
N VAL A 49 -18.13 14.68 -11.74
CA VAL A 49 -19.57 14.87 -11.98
C VAL A 49 -20.26 13.54 -12.23
N ALA A 50 -21.58 13.51 -12.03
CA ALA A 50 -22.37 12.31 -12.32
C ALA A 50 -22.18 11.87 -13.79
N GLY A 51 -22.03 10.57 -14.01
CA GLY A 51 -21.70 9.95 -15.29
C GLY A 51 -20.20 9.74 -15.53
N ASP A 52 -19.32 10.36 -14.74
CA ASP A 52 -17.88 10.17 -14.89
C ASP A 52 -17.47 8.73 -14.58
N ARG A 53 -16.59 8.19 -15.42
CA ARG A 53 -15.97 6.86 -15.22
C ARG A 53 -14.82 6.97 -14.24
N VAL A 54 -14.78 6.07 -13.26
CA VAL A 54 -13.72 6.04 -12.24
C VAL A 54 -13.17 4.62 -12.10
N ALA A 55 -11.85 4.48 -12.07
CA ALA A 55 -11.20 3.19 -11.95
C ALA A 55 -11.04 2.78 -10.49
N LEU A 56 -11.32 1.52 -10.19
CA LEU A 56 -11.07 0.88 -8.89
C LEU A 56 -9.97 -0.17 -9.06
N LEU A 57 -8.83 0.03 -8.40
CA LEU A 57 -7.67 -0.86 -8.52
C LEU A 57 -6.96 -1.03 -7.17
N ALA A 58 -6.05 -2.01 -7.07
CA ALA A 58 -5.26 -2.25 -5.87
C ALA A 58 -3.76 -2.20 -6.18
N THR A 59 -3.08 -1.15 -5.74
CA THR A 59 -1.62 -1.01 -5.94
C THR A 59 -0.79 -1.64 -4.83
N ALA A 60 -1.39 -2.12 -3.75
CA ALA A 60 -0.69 -2.70 -2.60
C ALA A 60 -1.23 -4.09 -2.25
N GLY A 61 -2.02 -4.19 -1.19
CA GLY A 61 -2.55 -5.46 -0.68
C GLY A 61 -3.94 -5.79 -1.22
N PRO A 62 -4.34 -7.07 -1.13
CA PRO A 62 -5.64 -7.50 -1.62
C PRO A 62 -6.78 -6.92 -0.79
N ILE A 63 -7.85 -6.51 -1.45
CA ILE A 63 -9.07 -6.00 -0.83
C ILE A 63 -9.97 -7.16 -0.39
N VAL A 64 -10.73 -6.94 0.68
CA VAL A 64 -11.82 -7.84 1.08
C VAL A 64 -13.00 -7.58 0.13
N ALA A 65 -13.57 -8.64 -0.47
CA ALA A 65 -14.62 -8.52 -1.49
C ALA A 65 -15.80 -7.59 -1.07
N ALA A 66 -16.27 -7.73 0.18
CA ALA A 66 -17.33 -6.87 0.72
C ALA A 66 -16.98 -5.37 0.77
N ASN A 67 -15.69 -5.01 0.86
CA ASN A 67 -15.26 -3.62 0.79
C ASN A 67 -15.24 -3.11 -0.66
N LEU A 68 -14.87 -3.96 -1.61
CA LEU A 68 -14.92 -3.63 -3.04
C LEU A 68 -16.38 -3.42 -3.49
N GLU A 69 -17.30 -4.30 -3.08
CA GLU A 69 -18.75 -4.15 -3.33
C GLU A 69 -19.26 -2.83 -2.73
N ARG A 70 -18.97 -2.57 -1.45
CA ARG A 70 -19.36 -1.31 -0.80
C ARG A 70 -18.80 -0.08 -1.49
N ALA A 71 -17.56 -0.13 -1.99
CA ALA A 71 -16.96 0.96 -2.74
C ALA A 71 -17.70 1.21 -4.06
N GLN A 72 -18.05 0.15 -4.78
CA GLN A 72 -18.85 0.25 -6.02
C GLN A 72 -20.22 0.87 -5.74
N ASP A 73 -20.95 0.36 -4.74
CA ASP A 73 -22.27 0.88 -4.37
C ASP A 73 -22.20 2.36 -3.97
N LEU A 74 -21.17 2.74 -3.20
CA LEU A 74 -20.97 4.12 -2.79
C LEU A 74 -20.72 5.04 -4.00
N LEU A 75 -19.86 4.63 -4.94
CA LEU A 75 -19.56 5.42 -6.13
C LEU A 75 -20.78 5.54 -7.06
N VAL A 76 -21.56 4.47 -7.21
CA VAL A 76 -22.84 4.50 -7.92
C VAL A 76 -23.82 5.45 -7.23
N SER A 77 -23.87 5.47 -5.89
CA SER A 77 -24.73 6.41 -5.15
C SER A 77 -24.36 7.89 -5.37
N TRP A 78 -23.11 8.17 -5.74
CA TRP A 78 -22.64 9.50 -6.13
C TRP A 78 -22.93 9.82 -7.61
N GLY A 79 -23.54 8.89 -8.35
CA GLY A 79 -23.82 9.01 -9.77
C GLY A 79 -22.62 8.68 -10.66
N LEU A 80 -21.55 8.10 -10.14
CA LEU A 80 -20.34 7.74 -10.91
C LEU A 80 -20.46 6.35 -11.53
N VAL A 81 -19.60 6.07 -12.51
CA VAL A 81 -19.51 4.77 -13.19
C VAL A 81 -18.21 4.07 -12.78
N PRO A 82 -18.24 3.22 -11.73
CA PRO A 82 -17.05 2.49 -11.30
C PRO A 82 -16.66 1.39 -12.29
N VAL A 83 -15.35 1.29 -12.58
CA VAL A 83 -14.75 0.25 -13.42
C VAL A 83 -13.74 -0.52 -12.58
N THR A 84 -13.98 -1.82 -12.36
CA THR A 84 -13.10 -2.67 -11.55
C THR A 84 -11.95 -3.19 -12.39
N CYS A 85 -10.72 -2.84 -12.02
CA CYS A 85 -9.51 -3.33 -12.67
C CYS A 85 -9.12 -4.73 -12.13
N PRO A 86 -8.39 -5.54 -12.91
CA PRO A 86 -7.96 -6.89 -12.51
C PRO A 86 -7.31 -6.99 -11.11
N SER A 87 -6.43 -6.07 -10.74
CA SER A 87 -5.73 -6.01 -9.46
C SER A 87 -6.68 -5.90 -8.26
N ALA A 88 -7.86 -5.27 -8.41
CA ALA A 88 -8.83 -5.09 -7.34
C ALA A 88 -9.38 -6.42 -6.80
N THR A 89 -9.32 -7.49 -7.59
CA THR A 89 -9.78 -8.83 -7.21
C THR A 89 -8.64 -9.86 -7.15
N ALA A 90 -7.42 -9.45 -7.49
CA ALA A 90 -6.27 -10.33 -7.58
C ALA A 90 -5.64 -10.65 -6.22
N ARG A 91 -4.95 -11.79 -6.16
CA ARG A 91 -4.10 -12.19 -5.04
C ARG A 91 -2.80 -12.76 -5.58
N HIS A 92 -1.67 -12.35 -5.01
CA HIS A 92 -0.38 -12.89 -5.42
C HIS A 92 -0.19 -14.31 -4.85
N PRO A 93 0.21 -15.30 -5.68
CA PRO A 93 0.23 -16.72 -5.29
C PRO A 93 1.26 -17.05 -4.20
N ARG A 94 2.35 -16.29 -4.12
CA ARG A 94 3.45 -16.52 -3.15
C ARG A 94 3.58 -15.44 -2.07
N ALA A 95 2.86 -14.34 -2.21
CA ALA A 95 3.01 -13.15 -1.37
C ALA A 95 1.61 -12.63 -1.02
N PRO A 96 0.90 -13.27 -0.07
CA PRO A 96 -0.53 -13.04 0.16
C PRO A 96 -0.89 -11.61 0.60
N TYR A 97 0.11 -10.80 0.94
CA TYR A 97 -0.04 -9.38 1.25
C TYR A 97 -0.05 -8.48 0.00
N LEU A 98 0.05 -9.04 -1.22
CA LEU A 98 0.02 -8.30 -2.48
C LEU A 98 -1.22 -8.63 -3.33
N ALA A 99 -1.78 -7.59 -3.94
CA ALA A 99 -2.89 -7.64 -4.89
C ALA A 99 -2.42 -8.01 -6.30
N GLY A 100 -1.96 -9.26 -6.47
CA GLY A 100 -1.47 -9.75 -7.76
C GLY A 100 0.02 -9.43 -8.02
N GLY A 101 0.45 -9.67 -9.25
CA GLY A 101 1.84 -9.45 -9.70
C GLY A 101 2.21 -7.97 -9.81
N ASP A 102 3.50 -7.67 -9.73
CA ASP A 102 4.00 -6.30 -9.89
C ASP A 102 3.63 -5.72 -11.27
N GLU A 103 3.79 -6.51 -12.33
CA GLU A 103 3.41 -6.15 -13.70
C GLU A 103 1.91 -5.87 -13.81
N GLN A 104 1.07 -6.71 -13.19
CA GLN A 104 -0.39 -6.53 -13.20
C GLN A 104 -0.81 -5.23 -12.50
N ARG A 105 -0.28 -4.97 -11.29
CA ARG A 105 -0.59 -3.75 -10.53
C ARG A 105 -0.09 -2.49 -11.25
N ALA A 106 1.10 -2.55 -11.85
CA ALA A 106 1.65 -1.45 -12.63
C ALA A 106 0.81 -1.18 -13.88
N ARG A 107 0.40 -2.24 -14.59
CA ARG A 107 -0.37 -2.12 -15.82
C ARG A 107 -1.76 -1.53 -15.58
N ASP A 108 -2.47 -2.00 -14.56
CA ASP A 108 -3.77 -1.45 -14.20
C ASP A 108 -3.70 0.05 -13.90
N LEU A 109 -2.66 0.49 -13.17
CA LEU A 109 -2.45 1.89 -12.88
C LEU A 109 -2.13 2.69 -14.14
N GLU A 110 -1.24 2.18 -14.99
CA GLU A 110 -0.86 2.83 -16.26
C GLU A 110 -2.06 2.96 -17.20
N ASP A 111 -2.82 1.88 -17.40
CA ASP A 111 -3.99 1.86 -18.27
C ASP A 111 -5.06 2.84 -17.76
N ALA A 112 -5.35 2.84 -16.46
CA ALA A 112 -6.31 3.77 -15.88
C ALA A 112 -5.83 5.23 -15.92
N TRP A 113 -4.51 5.47 -15.78
CA TRP A 113 -3.92 6.81 -15.82
C TRP A 113 -3.89 7.40 -17.24
N CYS A 114 -3.65 6.54 -18.24
CA CYS A 114 -3.53 6.95 -19.63
C CYS A 114 -4.86 6.91 -20.39
N ASP A 115 -5.93 6.32 -19.84
CA ASP A 115 -7.26 6.34 -20.44
C ASP A 115 -7.93 7.71 -20.22
N PRO A 116 -8.13 8.54 -21.27
CA PRO A 116 -8.75 9.85 -21.13
C PRO A 116 -10.24 9.79 -20.74
N SER A 117 -10.87 8.62 -20.83
CA SER A 117 -12.25 8.40 -20.38
C SER A 117 -12.34 8.22 -18.86
N VAL A 118 -11.23 7.90 -18.18
CA VAL A 118 -11.17 7.75 -16.73
C VAL A 118 -10.92 9.13 -16.10
N ARG A 119 -11.80 9.53 -15.19
CA ARG A 119 -11.77 10.87 -14.56
C ARG A 119 -11.16 10.85 -13.17
N ALA A 120 -11.13 9.69 -12.52
CA ALA A 120 -10.40 9.48 -11.28
C ALA A 120 -10.02 8.00 -11.09
N ILE A 121 -9.01 7.78 -10.24
CA ILE A 121 -8.52 6.46 -9.85
C ILE A 121 -8.61 6.35 -8.33
N PHE A 122 -9.27 5.30 -7.86
CA PHE A 122 -9.35 4.94 -6.45
C PHE A 122 -8.48 3.70 -6.19
N CYS A 123 -7.39 3.90 -5.46
CA CYS A 123 -6.59 2.82 -4.91
C CYS A 123 -7.25 2.32 -3.64
N LEU A 124 -7.76 1.08 -3.69
CA LEU A 124 -8.52 0.45 -2.61
C LEU A 124 -7.66 -0.49 -1.75
#